data_AF-A0A6L7QDQ9-F1
#
_entry.id   AF-A0A6L7QDQ9-F1
#
_cell.length_a   1.000
_cell.length_b   1.000
_cell.length_c   1.000
_cell.angle_alpha   90.00
_cell.angle_beta   90.00
_cell.angle_gamma   90.00
#
_symmetry.space_group_name_H-M   'P 1'
#
loop_
_entity.id
_entity.type
_entity.pdbx_description
1 polymer ?
#
loop_
_entity_poly.entity_id
_entity_poly.type
_entity_poly.pdbx_seq_one_letter_code
_entity_poly.pdbx_strand_id
1 'polypeptide(L)'
;MKRLKFAWIVVVVGLWHCGGDGEKGTSPVATIDPPQAPRALSVERIGDGEVWLNWQAVDGEDGVLYVVYRSLGDDAAAAIDSTFETRYKDQGLRYELEYTYRVTAINGGGESDPSNAVSGQPLNSLTPQVPTSVRAVAHHLEILGQLDIALDWADNAETDLTGYRVYRSTKQGFTPTLEHLLLQVSGPGFIDE
;
A
#
# COMPACT_ATOMS: atom_id res chain seq x y z
N MET A 1 5.40 -5.03 13.22
CA MET A 1 5.38 -6.49 13.02
C MET A 1 6.57 -6.87 12.15
N LYS A 2 7.49 -7.70 12.64
CA LYS A 2 8.68 -8.13 11.89
C LYS A 2 8.22 -9.10 10.79
N ARG A 3 8.39 -8.73 9.51
CA ARG A 3 8.10 -9.63 8.38
C ARG A 3 9.20 -10.68 8.29
N LEU A 4 8.81 -11.95 8.33
CA LEU A 4 9.71 -13.10 8.26
C LEU A 4 10.19 -13.22 6.80
N LYS A 5 11.48 -12.97 6.55
CA LYS A 5 12.09 -13.26 5.25
C LYS A 5 12.35 -14.75 5.16
N PHE A 6 11.53 -15.47 4.38
CA PHE A 6 11.82 -16.87 4.05
C PHE A 6 12.83 -16.92 2.90
N ALA A 7 14.02 -17.44 3.18
CA ALA A 7 14.96 -17.89 2.15
C ALA A 7 14.79 -19.41 2.01
N TRP A 8 14.36 -19.88 0.85
CA TRP A 8 14.27 -21.31 0.57
C TRP A 8 15.51 -21.76 -0.20
N ILE A 9 16.29 -22.67 0.40
CA ILE A 9 17.36 -23.42 -0.27
C ILE A 9 16.74 -24.68 -0.85
N VAL A 10 16.90 -24.91 -2.16
CA VAL A 10 16.58 -26.18 -2.80
C VAL A 10 17.82 -27.07 -2.74
N VAL A 11 17.76 -28.16 -1.98
CA VAL A 11 18.79 -29.21 -1.98
C VAL A 11 18.34 -30.34 -2.90
N VAL A 12 19.06 -30.56 -4.00
CA VAL A 12 18.87 -31.73 -4.86
C VAL A 12 19.73 -32.87 -4.33
N VAL A 13 19.11 -33.90 -3.77
CA VAL A 13 19.79 -35.12 -3.31
C VAL A 13 19.80 -36.13 -4.46
N GLY A 14 20.96 -36.36 -5.06
CA GLY A 14 21.16 -37.47 -6.00
C GLY A 14 21.34 -38.79 -5.26
N LEU A 15 20.37 -39.70 -5.37
CA LEU A 15 20.49 -41.08 -4.86
C LEU A 15 21.24 -41.93 -5.90
N TRP A 16 22.43 -42.42 -5.53
CA TRP A 16 23.09 -43.50 -6.26
C TRP A 16 22.54 -44.86 -5.81
N HIS A 17 22.08 -45.67 -6.76
CA HIS A 17 21.89 -47.11 -6.62
C HIS A 17 22.69 -47.78 -7.73
N CYS A 18 23.63 -48.64 -7.37
CA CYS A 18 24.39 -49.45 -8.32
C CYS A 18 23.98 -50.91 -8.17
N GLY A 19 23.55 -51.54 -9.26
CA GLY A 19 23.40 -52.99 -9.36
C GLY A 19 22.26 -53.44 -10.28
N GLY A 20 22.61 -54.03 -11.43
CA GLY A 20 21.74 -54.94 -12.18
C GLY A 20 21.64 -54.63 -13.67
N ASP A 21 22.38 -55.41 -14.47
CA ASP A 21 22.29 -55.44 -15.94
C ASP A 21 20.88 -55.85 -16.39
N GLY A 22 20.25 -54.96 -17.15
CA GLY A 22 18.99 -55.19 -17.84
C GLY A 22 18.75 -53.99 -18.73
N GLU A 23 18.57 -54.23 -20.02
CA GLU A 23 18.34 -53.21 -21.05
C GLU A 23 17.15 -52.32 -20.66
N LYS A 24 17.42 -51.23 -19.95
CA LYS A 24 16.43 -50.20 -19.64
C LYS A 24 16.32 -49.31 -20.85
N GLY A 25 15.26 -49.49 -21.63
CA GLY A 25 14.72 -48.41 -22.45
C GLY A 25 14.48 -47.21 -21.53
N THR A 26 15.37 -46.23 -21.56
CA THR A 26 15.17 -44.96 -20.86
C THR A 26 14.18 -44.16 -21.69
N SER A 27 12.88 -44.37 -21.47
CA SER A 27 11.91 -43.36 -21.85
C SER A 27 12.37 -42.04 -21.24
N PRO A 28 12.58 -40.97 -22.03
CA PRO A 28 13.04 -39.70 -21.48
C PRO A 28 12.02 -39.25 -20.43
N VAL A 29 12.49 -38.96 -19.22
CA VAL A 29 11.69 -38.25 -18.22
C VAL A 29 11.36 -36.90 -18.85
N ALA A 30 10.08 -36.66 -19.13
CA ALA A 30 9.64 -35.35 -19.60
C ALA A 30 9.99 -34.32 -18.52
N THR A 31 10.90 -33.40 -18.83
CA THR A 31 11.22 -32.27 -17.97
C THR A 31 10.10 -31.25 -18.09
N ILE A 32 9.68 -30.69 -16.96
CA ILE A 32 8.72 -29.58 -16.93
C ILE A 32 9.51 -28.32 -17.28
N ASP A 33 9.04 -27.56 -18.28
CA ASP A 33 9.63 -26.27 -18.62
C ASP A 33 9.10 -25.17 -17.69
N PRO A 34 9.88 -24.10 -17.42
CA PRO A 34 9.38 -22.92 -16.72
C PRO A 34 8.15 -22.31 -17.44
N PRO A 35 7.28 -21.61 -16.70
CA PRO A 35 6.11 -20.98 -17.32
C PRO A 35 6.50 -19.89 -18.32
N GLN A 36 5.55 -19.53 -19.17
CA GLN A 36 5.67 -18.28 -19.93
C GLN A 36 5.57 -17.06 -19.00
N ALA A 37 6.20 -15.95 -19.38
CA ALA A 37 6.09 -14.71 -18.64
C ALA A 37 4.63 -14.25 -18.50
N PRO A 38 4.19 -13.77 -17.32
CA PRO A 38 2.91 -13.12 -17.16
C PRO A 38 2.78 -11.92 -18.12
N ARG A 39 1.60 -11.72 -18.70
CA ARG A 39 1.36 -10.69 -19.71
C ARG A 39 0.41 -9.61 -19.20
N ALA A 40 0.46 -8.46 -19.88
CA ALA A 40 -0.44 -7.34 -19.64
C ALA A 40 -0.53 -6.93 -18.17
N LEU A 41 0.64 -6.89 -17.48
CA LEU A 41 0.69 -6.30 -16.15
C LEU A 41 0.25 -4.84 -16.26
N SER A 42 -0.70 -4.43 -15.43
CA SER A 42 -1.25 -3.09 -15.40
C SER A 42 -1.53 -2.62 -13.97
N VAL A 43 -1.53 -1.30 -13.77
CA VAL A 43 -2.03 -0.68 -12.54
C VAL A 43 -3.53 -0.51 -12.69
N GLU A 44 -4.30 -1.23 -11.88
CA GLU A 44 -5.75 -1.16 -11.87
C GLU A 44 -6.24 0.13 -11.21
N ARG A 45 -5.65 0.49 -10.06
CA ARG A 45 -5.96 1.72 -9.32
C ARG A 45 -4.84 2.12 -8.37
N ILE A 46 -4.73 3.43 -8.15
CA ILE A 46 -3.90 4.03 -7.09
C ILE A 46 -4.82 4.40 -5.92
N GLY A 47 -4.38 4.08 -4.70
CA GLY A 47 -5.11 4.38 -3.46
C GLY A 47 -4.24 5.09 -2.44
N ASP A 48 -4.82 5.30 -1.25
CA ASP A 48 -4.16 5.95 -0.12
C ASP A 48 -3.04 5.08 0.44
N GLY A 49 -1.82 5.29 -0.05
CA GLY A 49 -0.65 4.50 0.34
C GLY A 49 -0.69 3.09 -0.26
N GLU A 50 -1.37 2.93 -1.40
CA GLU A 50 -1.61 1.63 -2.03
C GLU A 50 -1.49 1.69 -3.56
N VAL A 51 -1.02 0.59 -4.15
CA VAL A 51 -1.07 0.33 -5.61
C VAL A 51 -1.73 -1.02 -5.84
N TRP A 52 -2.74 -1.05 -6.70
CA TRP A 52 -3.44 -2.27 -7.09
C TRP A 52 -3.00 -2.68 -8.50
N LEU A 53 -2.51 -3.91 -8.61
CA LEU A 53 -1.99 -4.49 -9.84
C LEU A 53 -2.91 -5.60 -10.31
N ASN A 54 -2.99 -5.77 -11.63
CA ASN A 54 -3.56 -6.94 -12.26
C ASN A 54 -2.71 -7.38 -13.47
N TRP A 55 -2.83 -8.64 -13.85
CA TRP A 55 -2.17 -9.19 -15.04
C TRP A 55 -3.01 -10.32 -15.63
N GLN A 56 -2.64 -10.76 -16.83
CA GLN A 56 -3.23 -11.95 -17.45
C GLN A 56 -2.53 -13.21 -16.96
N ALA A 57 -3.31 -14.28 -16.75
CA ALA A 57 -2.79 -15.58 -16.40
C ALA A 57 -1.85 -16.14 -17.48
N VAL A 58 -0.96 -17.05 -17.08
CA VAL A 58 -0.17 -17.86 -18.02
C VAL A 58 -1.11 -18.85 -18.73
N ASP A 59 -1.06 -18.91 -20.06
CA ASP A 59 -1.94 -19.78 -20.85
C ASP A 59 -1.55 -21.25 -20.68
N GLY A 60 -2.55 -22.12 -20.50
CA GLY A 60 -2.35 -23.58 -20.50
C GLY A 60 -1.70 -24.14 -19.24
N GLU A 61 -1.55 -23.33 -18.19
CA GLU A 61 -1.02 -23.76 -16.89
C GLU A 61 -1.95 -23.34 -15.74
N ASP A 62 -2.35 -24.33 -14.94
CA ASP A 62 -3.09 -24.13 -13.70
C ASP A 62 -2.14 -24.18 -12.49
N GLY A 63 -2.48 -23.47 -11.42
CA GLY A 63 -1.76 -23.58 -10.14
C GLY A 63 -0.35 -22.96 -10.13
N VAL A 64 -0.07 -22.06 -11.07
CA VAL A 64 1.19 -21.29 -11.12
C VAL A 64 1.23 -20.27 -9.99
N LEU A 65 2.38 -20.17 -9.31
CA LEU A 65 2.62 -19.15 -8.29
C LEU A 65 3.21 -17.90 -8.95
N TYR A 66 2.58 -16.74 -8.75
CA TYR A 66 3.12 -15.46 -9.21
C TYR A 66 3.97 -14.81 -8.13
N VAL A 67 5.14 -14.29 -8.50
CA VAL A 67 6.00 -13.51 -7.60
C VAL A 67 5.99 -12.05 -8.04
N VAL A 68 5.66 -11.15 -7.10
CA VAL A 68 5.61 -9.72 -7.36
C VAL A 68 6.93 -9.08 -6.94
N TYR A 69 7.57 -8.41 -7.89
CA TYR A 69 8.79 -7.64 -7.68
C TYR A 69 8.48 -6.15 -7.70
N ARG A 70 9.14 -5.40 -6.81
CA ARG A 70 9.02 -3.95 -6.72
C ARG A 70 10.40 -3.29 -6.60
N SER A 71 10.62 -2.22 -7.34
CA SER A 71 11.69 -1.24 -7.10
C SER A 71 11.12 0.12 -6.69
N LEU A 72 11.98 0.94 -6.08
CA LEU A 72 11.70 2.33 -5.73
C LEU A 72 12.65 3.22 -6.56
N GLY A 73 12.12 4.04 -7.46
CA GLY A 73 12.96 4.79 -8.42
C GLY A 73 13.92 3.87 -9.19
N ASP A 74 15.21 4.20 -9.18
CA ASP A 74 16.28 3.45 -9.87
C ASP A 74 16.84 2.28 -9.05
N ASP A 75 16.30 2.00 -7.86
CA ASP A 75 16.78 0.89 -7.03
C ASP A 75 16.56 -0.47 -7.72
N ALA A 76 17.36 -1.46 -7.33
CA ALA A 76 17.15 -2.83 -7.78
C ALA A 76 15.78 -3.35 -7.30
N ALA A 77 15.06 -4.04 -8.18
CA ALA A 77 13.80 -4.67 -7.83
C ALA A 77 14.01 -5.83 -6.85
N ALA A 78 13.13 -5.94 -5.84
CA ALA A 78 13.11 -7.03 -4.88
C ALA A 78 11.74 -7.73 -4.88
N ALA A 79 11.73 -9.04 -4.66
CA ALA A 79 10.49 -9.77 -4.43
C ALA A 79 9.85 -9.27 -3.12
N ILE A 80 8.58 -8.86 -3.20
CA ILE A 80 7.83 -8.33 -2.05
C ILE A 80 6.77 -9.30 -1.54
N ASP A 81 6.22 -10.14 -2.42
CA ASP A 81 5.16 -11.09 -2.10
C ASP A 81 4.96 -12.12 -3.21
N SER A 82 4.11 -13.11 -2.96
CA SER A 82 3.65 -14.05 -3.98
C SER A 82 2.17 -14.41 -3.81
N THR A 83 1.52 -14.81 -4.89
CA THR A 83 0.08 -15.12 -4.92
C THR A 83 -0.27 -16.09 -6.04
N PHE A 84 -1.35 -16.87 -5.86
CA PHE A 84 -1.95 -17.67 -6.94
C PHE A 84 -3.01 -16.89 -7.73
N GLU A 85 -3.39 -15.69 -7.27
CA GLU A 85 -4.32 -14.81 -7.98
C GLU A 85 -3.59 -13.99 -9.06
N THR A 86 -4.33 -13.50 -10.06
CA THR A 86 -3.80 -12.61 -11.11
C THR A 86 -3.93 -11.12 -10.76
N ARG A 87 -3.97 -10.81 -9.46
CA ARG A 87 -4.05 -9.47 -8.91
C ARG A 87 -3.27 -9.39 -7.61
N TYR A 88 -2.78 -8.19 -7.31
CA TYR A 88 -2.04 -7.92 -6.09
C TYR A 88 -2.32 -6.52 -5.57
N LYS A 89 -2.40 -6.39 -4.25
CA LYS A 89 -2.56 -5.11 -3.56
C LYS A 89 -1.31 -4.83 -2.75
N ASP A 90 -0.49 -3.89 -3.21
CA ASP A 90 0.63 -3.38 -2.43
C ASP A 90 0.14 -2.25 -1.50
N GLN A 91 0.49 -2.30 -0.23
CA GLN A 91 -0.04 -1.41 0.82
C GLN A 91 1.06 -0.91 1.76
N GLY A 92 0.77 0.20 2.45
CA GLY A 92 1.71 0.83 3.38
C GLY A 92 2.87 1.51 2.65
N LEU A 93 2.60 1.95 1.42
CA LEU A 93 3.53 2.67 0.60
C LEU A 93 3.63 4.12 1.06
N ARG A 94 4.80 4.71 0.86
CA ARG A 94 4.99 6.14 1.11
C ARG A 94 4.41 6.92 -0.06
N TYR A 95 3.75 8.02 0.27
CA TYR A 95 3.18 8.93 -0.73
C TYR A 95 4.26 9.56 -1.61
N GLU A 96 3.88 9.90 -2.83
CA GLU A 96 4.68 10.65 -3.81
C GLU A 96 5.97 9.97 -4.24
N LEU A 97 6.16 8.70 -3.88
CA LEU A 97 7.26 7.87 -4.37
C LEU A 97 6.79 7.00 -5.53
N GLU A 98 7.59 6.95 -6.60
CA GLU A 98 7.31 6.09 -7.75
C GLU A 98 7.83 4.67 -7.50
N TYR A 99 6.91 3.71 -7.51
CA TYR A 99 7.21 2.29 -7.40
C TYR A 99 7.04 1.63 -8.76
N THR A 100 8.02 0.83 -9.18
CA THR A 100 7.96 0.07 -10.44
C THR A 100 7.82 -1.41 -10.14
N TYR A 101 6.91 -2.07 -10.86
CA TYR A 101 6.50 -3.45 -10.62
C TYR A 101 6.76 -4.34 -11.83
N ARG A 102 7.12 -5.60 -11.53
CA ARG A 102 7.18 -6.72 -12.48
C ARG A 102 6.63 -7.97 -11.79
N VAL A 103 6.12 -8.91 -12.58
CA VAL A 103 5.62 -10.18 -12.07
C VAL A 103 6.25 -11.33 -12.86
N THR A 104 6.66 -12.38 -12.17
CA THR A 104 7.08 -13.67 -12.75
C THR A 104 6.11 -14.77 -12.34
N ALA A 105 6.21 -15.92 -13.00
CA ALA A 105 5.43 -17.12 -12.74
C ALA A 105 6.38 -18.29 -12.38
N ILE A 106 5.99 -19.14 -11.43
CA ILE A 106 6.78 -20.29 -10.98
C ILE A 106 5.95 -21.58 -11.07
N ASN A 107 6.54 -22.62 -11.67
CA ASN A 107 6.05 -24.00 -11.64
C ASN A 107 7.21 -24.98 -11.30
N GLY A 108 6.98 -26.30 -11.44
CA GLY A 108 8.00 -27.33 -11.17
C GLY A 108 9.22 -27.31 -12.11
N GLY A 109 9.14 -26.61 -13.24
CA GLY A 109 10.23 -26.37 -14.19
C GLY A 109 11.09 -25.15 -13.87
N GLY A 110 10.59 -24.22 -13.05
CA GLY A 110 11.35 -23.04 -12.61
C GLY A 110 10.54 -21.75 -12.64
N GLU A 111 11.26 -20.62 -12.58
CA GLU A 111 10.71 -19.27 -12.68
C GLU A 111 10.79 -18.77 -14.13
N SER A 112 9.73 -18.09 -14.59
CA SER A 112 9.64 -17.49 -15.91
C SER A 112 10.50 -16.23 -16.04
N ASP A 113 10.63 -15.74 -17.28
CA ASP A 113 10.99 -14.34 -17.53
C ASP A 113 9.96 -13.38 -16.89
N PRO A 114 10.34 -12.14 -16.55
CA PRO A 114 9.43 -11.15 -15.99
C PRO A 114 8.46 -10.58 -17.03
N SER A 115 7.30 -10.14 -16.55
CA SER A 115 6.33 -9.35 -17.32
C SER A 115 6.91 -8.01 -17.83
N ASN A 116 6.09 -7.28 -18.60
CA ASN A 116 6.28 -5.84 -18.78
C ASN A 116 6.35 -5.13 -17.42
N ALA A 117 7.07 -4.00 -17.36
CA ALA A 117 7.08 -3.16 -16.17
C ALA A 117 5.89 -2.19 -16.18
N VAL A 118 5.41 -1.84 -15.01
CA VAL A 118 4.47 -0.72 -14.79
C VAL A 118 4.87 0.06 -13.55
N SER A 119 4.53 1.34 -13.50
CA SER A 119 4.85 2.20 -12.37
C SER A 119 3.59 2.80 -11.76
N GLY A 120 3.62 3.00 -10.44
CA GLY A 120 2.54 3.61 -9.67
C GLY A 120 3.10 4.50 -8.58
N GLN A 121 2.50 5.69 -8.42
CA GLN A 121 2.84 6.65 -7.38
C GLN A 121 1.63 6.82 -6.45
N PRO A 122 1.65 6.26 -5.23
CA PRO A 122 0.61 6.47 -4.23
C PRO A 122 0.46 7.95 -3.87
N LEU A 123 -0.78 8.40 -3.76
CA LEU A 123 -1.11 9.77 -3.36
C LEU A 123 -2.03 9.71 -2.15
N ASN A 124 -1.85 10.65 -1.21
CA ASN A 124 -2.90 10.91 -0.24
C ASN A 124 -3.96 11.77 -0.93
N SER A 125 -5.12 11.16 -1.19
CA SER A 125 -6.30 11.85 -1.70
C SER A 125 -7.48 11.83 -0.71
N LEU A 126 -7.26 11.42 0.54
CA LEU A 126 -8.31 11.38 1.54
C LEU A 126 -8.53 12.78 2.13
N THR A 127 -9.78 13.22 2.10
CA THR A 127 -10.19 14.40 2.85
C THR A 127 -10.15 14.07 4.34
N PRO A 128 -9.55 14.92 5.19
CA PRO A 128 -9.60 14.73 6.63
C PRO A 128 -11.04 14.62 7.12
N GLN A 129 -11.26 13.76 8.10
CA GLN A 129 -12.55 13.63 8.77
C GLN A 129 -12.93 14.94 9.45
N VAL A 130 -14.23 15.21 9.47
CA VAL A 130 -14.78 16.38 10.17
C VAL A 130 -14.51 16.23 11.68
N PRO A 131 -14.02 17.27 12.36
CA PRO A 131 -13.85 17.24 13.81
C PRO A 131 -15.17 16.91 14.52
N THR A 132 -15.10 16.05 15.53
CA THR A 132 -16.27 15.61 16.30
C THR A 132 -16.22 16.11 17.73
N SER A 133 -17.33 15.99 18.46
CA SER A 133 -17.44 16.40 19.87
C SER A 133 -17.07 17.87 20.13
N VAL A 134 -17.29 18.74 19.13
CA VAL A 134 -16.99 20.17 19.24
C VAL A 134 -17.81 20.78 20.37
N ARG A 135 -17.12 21.42 21.31
CA ARG A 135 -17.68 22.12 22.47
C ARG A 135 -17.11 23.53 22.52
N ALA A 136 -17.96 24.49 22.88
CA ALA A 136 -17.55 25.84 23.22
C ALA A 136 -17.96 26.16 24.66
N VAL A 137 -17.08 26.82 25.42
CA VAL A 137 -17.31 27.27 26.79
C VAL A 137 -16.95 28.73 26.89
N ALA A 138 -17.91 29.57 27.26
CA ALA A 138 -17.62 30.96 27.59
C ALA A 138 -17.11 31.05 29.03
N HIS A 139 -15.99 31.73 29.21
CA HIS A 139 -15.43 32.08 30.49
C HIS A 139 -15.53 33.59 30.67
N HIS A 140 -16.04 34.02 31.83
CA HIS A 140 -16.18 35.43 32.16
C HIS A 140 -15.59 35.67 33.55
N LEU A 141 -14.57 36.52 33.61
CA LEU A 141 -13.93 36.94 34.85
C LEU A 141 -14.23 38.42 35.08
N GLU A 142 -15.35 38.68 35.76
CA GLU A 142 -15.88 40.04 36.03
C GLU A 142 -14.84 41.00 36.62
N ILE A 143 -14.01 40.50 37.54
CA ILE A 143 -13.01 41.30 38.27
C ILE A 143 -11.90 41.82 37.35
N LEU A 144 -11.63 41.12 36.24
CA LEU A 144 -10.60 41.48 35.26
C LEU A 144 -11.19 42.06 33.97
N GLY A 145 -12.51 42.06 33.81
CA GLY A 145 -13.17 42.46 32.56
C GLY A 145 -12.81 41.57 31.37
N GLN A 146 -12.41 40.32 31.62
CA GLN A 146 -12.00 39.37 30.60
C GLN A 146 -13.16 38.45 30.21
N LEU A 147 -13.33 38.25 28.90
CA LEU A 147 -14.27 37.31 28.31
C LEU A 147 -13.51 36.51 27.26
N ASP A 148 -13.54 35.19 27.37
CA ASP A 148 -12.97 34.29 26.36
C ASP A 148 -13.94 33.15 26.05
N ILE A 149 -13.77 32.56 24.86
CA ILE A 149 -14.46 31.35 24.45
C ILE A 149 -13.42 30.27 24.20
N ALA A 150 -13.41 29.25 25.06
CA ALA A 150 -12.61 28.06 24.88
C ALA A 150 -13.37 27.05 24.01
N LEU A 151 -12.77 26.68 22.88
CA LEU A 151 -13.20 25.59 22.01
C LEU A 151 -12.32 24.36 22.23
N ASP A 152 -12.96 23.21 22.30
CA ASP A 152 -12.32 21.90 22.42
C ASP A 152 -13.08 20.90 21.54
N TRP A 153 -12.35 19.96 20.95
CA TRP A 153 -12.93 18.89 20.13
C TRP A 153 -12.12 17.61 20.26
N ALA A 154 -12.65 16.50 19.73
CA ALA A 154 -11.93 15.24 19.74
C ALA A 154 -10.81 15.24 18.69
N ASP A 155 -9.68 14.61 19.03
CA ASP A 155 -8.60 14.36 18.07
C ASP A 155 -9.09 13.53 16.88
N ASN A 156 -8.67 13.96 15.70
CA ASN A 156 -8.75 13.22 14.45
C ASN A 156 -7.76 12.04 14.44
N ALA A 157 -8.12 10.95 13.76
CA ALA A 157 -7.30 9.73 13.71
C ALA A 157 -6.20 9.79 12.64
N GLU A 158 -6.29 10.75 11.72
CA GLU A 158 -5.35 10.94 10.61
C GLU A 158 -3.97 11.35 11.13
N THR A 159 -2.96 10.55 10.81
CA THR A 159 -1.57 10.79 11.25
C THR A 159 -0.88 11.90 10.47
N ASP A 160 -1.42 12.27 9.31
CA ASP A 160 -0.94 13.33 8.45
C ASP A 160 -1.81 14.60 8.50
N LEU A 161 -2.74 14.67 9.46
CA LEU A 161 -3.50 15.89 9.69
C LEU A 161 -2.56 17.05 10.02
N THR A 162 -2.60 18.09 9.18
CA THR A 162 -1.77 19.29 9.37
C THR A 162 -2.33 20.25 10.42
N GLY A 163 -3.64 20.21 10.67
CA GLY A 163 -4.30 21.01 11.69
C GLY A 163 -5.75 21.36 11.34
N TYR A 164 -6.28 22.33 12.07
CA TYR A 164 -7.67 22.76 12.00
C TYR A 164 -7.74 24.25 11.67
N ARG A 165 -8.75 24.65 10.91
CA ARG A 165 -9.08 26.07 10.71
C ARG A 165 -10.28 26.44 11.55
N VAL A 166 -10.14 27.46 12.39
CA VAL A 166 -11.20 27.95 13.27
C VAL A 166 -11.82 29.19 12.65
N TYR A 167 -13.14 29.18 12.49
CA TYR A 167 -13.90 30.28 11.88
C TYR A 167 -14.92 30.82 12.86
N ARG A 168 -15.15 32.14 12.83
CA ARG A 168 -16.12 32.83 13.69
C ARG A 168 -17.03 33.74 12.87
N SER A 169 -18.31 33.76 13.23
CA SER A 169 -19.27 34.74 12.73
C SER A 169 -20.36 35.00 13.76
N THR A 170 -20.90 36.20 13.77
CA THR A 170 -22.13 36.54 14.51
C THR A 170 -23.39 36.18 13.73
N LYS A 171 -23.26 35.79 12.45
CA LYS A 171 -24.37 35.35 11.61
C LYS A 171 -24.65 33.87 11.83
N GLN A 172 -25.87 33.55 12.23
CA GLN A 172 -26.32 32.17 12.33
C GLN A 172 -26.26 31.48 10.96
N GLY A 173 -25.73 30.24 10.94
CA GLY A 173 -25.66 29.41 9.73
C GLY A 173 -24.75 29.97 8.64
N PHE A 174 -23.75 30.78 8.97
CA PHE A 174 -22.79 31.29 8.00
C PHE A 174 -22.00 30.15 7.34
N THR A 175 -21.61 30.36 6.09
CA THR A 175 -20.64 29.49 5.39
C THR A 175 -19.23 29.99 5.73
N PRO A 176 -18.34 29.13 6.28
CA PRO A 176 -16.96 29.51 6.53
C PRO A 176 -16.24 29.96 5.25
N THR A 177 -15.56 31.09 5.34
CA THR A 177 -14.69 31.65 4.29
C THR A 177 -13.43 32.20 4.95
N LEU A 178 -12.42 32.60 4.17
CA LEU A 178 -11.21 33.21 4.71
C LEU A 178 -11.47 34.52 5.48
N GLU A 179 -12.58 35.21 5.21
CA GLU A 179 -12.97 36.41 5.97
C GLU A 179 -13.42 36.08 7.40
N HIS A 180 -13.88 34.86 7.63
CA HIS A 180 -14.29 34.39 8.96
C HIS A 180 -13.16 33.67 9.69
N LEU A 181 -12.02 33.43 9.04
CA LEU A 181 -10.91 32.66 9.59
C LEU A 181 -10.27 33.43 10.74
N LEU A 182 -10.28 32.85 11.93
CA LEU A 182 -9.49 33.37 13.05
C LEU A 182 -8.04 32.95 12.88
N LEU A 183 -7.80 31.64 12.82
CA LEU A 183 -6.48 31.07 12.62
C LEU A 183 -6.54 29.60 12.26
N GLN A 184 -5.34 29.07 11.98
CA GLN A 184 -5.07 27.65 11.92
C GLN A 184 -4.37 27.20 13.21
N VAL A 185 -4.89 26.16 13.85
CA VAL A 185 -4.28 25.50 15.01
C VAL A 185 -3.79 24.11 14.63
N SER A 186 -2.73 23.62 15.29
CA SER A 186 -2.23 22.26 15.08
C SER A 186 -2.87 21.22 16.00
N GLY A 187 -3.48 21.65 17.10
CA GLY A 187 -4.08 20.77 18.12
C GLY A 187 -5.60 20.94 18.21
N PRO A 188 -6.27 20.06 18.97
CA PRO A 188 -7.73 19.95 19.00
C PRO A 188 -8.40 20.96 19.96
N GLY A 189 -7.93 22.20 19.96
CA GLY A 189 -8.46 23.24 20.84
C GLY A 189 -8.04 24.64 20.41
N PHE A 190 -8.82 25.62 20.84
CA PHE A 190 -8.55 27.04 20.57
C PHE A 190 -9.22 27.92 21.63
N ILE A 191 -8.55 28.97 22.08
CA ILE A 191 -9.13 29.98 22.98
C ILE A 191 -9.26 31.28 22.20
N ASP A 192 -10.48 31.78 22.09
CA ASP A 192 -10.83 33.07 21.49
C ASP A 192 -10.94 34.13 22.60
N GLU A 193 -9.92 34.99 22.73
CA GLU A 193 -9.86 36.10 23.71
C GLU A 193 -10.46 37.42 23.18
#